data_AF-A0A127SPK5-F1
#
_entry.id   AF-A0A127SPK5-F1
#
_cell.length_a   1.000
_cell.length_b   1.000
_cell.length_c   1.000
_cell.angle_alpha   90.00
_cell.angle_beta   90.00
_cell.angle_gamma   90.00
#
_symmetry.space_group_name_H-M   'P 1'
#
loop_
_entity.id
_entity.type
_entity.pdbx_description
1 polymer ?
#
loop_
_entity_poly.entity_id
_entity_poly.type
_entity_poly.pdbx_seq_one_letter_code
_entity_poly.pdbx_strand_id
1 'polypeptide(L)' 'MCAFRNQSKINQILWRYIMEFFNSAVDVLQTLAIALGAGLGIWGVINLLEGYGNDNPGANAHVR' A
#
# COMPACT_ATOMS: atom_id res chain seq x y z
N MET A 1 -12.72 15.33 11.31
CA MET A 1 -11.61 16.18 11.78
C MET A 1 -12.18 17.42 12.47
N CYS A 2 -11.59 17.81 13.59
CA CYS A 2 -12.07 18.80 14.56
C CYS A 2 -12.40 20.16 13.93
N ALA A 3 -13.61 20.67 14.19
CA ALA A 3 -14.09 21.94 13.65
C ALA A 3 -13.26 23.12 14.19
N PHE A 4 -12.41 23.71 13.34
CA PHE A 4 -11.72 24.97 13.61
C PHE A 4 -12.74 26.12 13.57
N ARG A 5 -13.47 26.30 14.66
CA ARG A 5 -14.53 27.30 14.79
C ARG A 5 -13.97 28.60 15.39
N ASN A 6 -13.07 29.28 14.66
CA ASN A 6 -12.90 30.76 14.65
C ASN A 6 -11.78 31.30 13.72
N GLN A 7 -11.54 30.73 12.52
CA GLN A 7 -10.61 31.35 11.55
C GLN A 7 -11.35 32.38 10.69
N SER A 8 -10.70 33.52 10.42
CA SER A 8 -11.14 34.47 9.38
C SER A 8 -11.45 33.74 8.06
N LYS A 9 -12.45 34.21 7.30
CA LYS A 9 -12.89 33.57 6.04
C LYS A 9 -11.73 33.32 5.07
N ILE A 10 -10.73 34.20 5.03
CA ILE A 10 -9.52 34.06 4.21
C ILE A 10 -8.69 32.84 4.63
N ASN A 11 -8.50 32.65 5.94
CA ASN A 11 -7.75 31.51 6.42
C ASN A 11 -8.50 30.20 6.12
N GLN A 12 -9.83 30.15 6.22
CA GLN A 12 -10.57 28.94 5.82
C GLN A 12 -10.44 28.61 4.33
N ILE A 13 -10.39 29.62 3.45
CA ILE A 13 -10.22 29.41 2.01
C ILE A 13 -8.83 28.82 1.71
N LEU A 14 -7.78 29.40 2.27
CA LEU A 14 -6.41 28.90 2.10
C LEU A 14 -6.24 27.47 2.62
N TRP A 15 -6.74 27.20 3.83
CA TRP A 15 -6.69 25.85 4.41
C TRP A 15 -7.46 24.83 3.57
N ARG A 16 -8.59 25.20 2.97
CA ARG A 16 -9.35 24.32 2.08
C ARG A 16 -8.56 23.94 0.83
N TYR A 17 -7.97 24.91 0.13
CA TYR A 17 -7.17 24.63 -1.06
C TYR A 17 -5.97 23.72 -0.78
N ILE A 18 -5.29 23.97 0.35
CA ILE A 18 -4.16 23.14 0.77
C ILE A 18 -4.61 21.71 1.05
N MET A 19 -5.69 21.53 1.83
CA MET A 19 -6.21 20.19 2.15
C MET A 19 -6.73 19.44 0.92
N GLU A 20 -7.31 20.14 -0.05
CA GLU A 20 -7.82 19.55 -1.29
C GLU A 20 -6.68 19.01 -2.17
N PHE A 21 -5.58 19.75 -2.29
CA PHE A 21 -4.37 19.30 -2.97
C PHE A 21 -3.74 18.07 -2.29
N PHE A 22 -3.58 18.11 -0.96
CA PHE A 22 -3.01 16.99 -0.22
C PHE A 22 -3.87 15.73 -0.28
N ASN A 23 -5.21 15.85 -0.24
CA ASN A 23 -6.10 14.70 -0.41
C ASN A 23 -5.90 14.04 -1.79
N SER A 24 -5.87 14.83 -2.87
CA SER A 24 -5.63 14.30 -4.22
C SER A 24 -4.26 13.62 -4.35
N ALA A 25 -3.21 14.19 -3.75
CA ALA A 25 -1.89 13.57 -3.72
C ALA A 25 -1.88 12.24 -2.93
N VAL A 26 -2.61 12.17 -1.82
CA VAL A 26 -2.75 10.95 -1.02
C VAL A 26 -3.51 9.86 -1.78
N ASP A 27 -4.53 10.20 -2.57
CA ASP A 27 -5.26 9.22 -3.38
C ASP A 27 -4.34 8.52 -4.41
N VAL A 28 -3.43 9.28 -5.04
CA VAL A 28 -2.42 8.71 -5.96
C VAL A 28 -1.43 7.82 -5.20
N LEU A 29 -0.93 8.29 -4.05
CA LEU A 29 -0.01 7.51 -3.21
C LEU A 29 -0.66 6.21 -2.73
N GLN A 30 -1.94 6.26 -2.36
CA GLN A 30 -2.72 5.10 -1.93
C GLN A 30 -2.86 4.08 -3.06
N THR A 31 -3.13 4.54 -4.28
CA THR A 31 -3.21 3.66 -5.46
C THR A 31 -1.87 2.94 -5.69
N LEU A 32 -0.75 3.67 -5.61
CA LEU A 32 0.59 3.09 -5.76
C LEU A 32 0.93 2.13 -4.62
N ALA A 33 0.63 2.49 -3.37
CA ALA A 33 0.87 1.66 -2.21
C ALA A 33 0.07 0.35 -2.26
N ILE A 34 -1.20 0.41 -2.70
CA ILE A 34 -2.03 -0.79 -2.89
C ILE A 34 -1.47 -1.64 -4.04
N ALA A 35 -1.09 -1.05 -5.17
CA ALA A 35 -0.54 -1.78 -6.31
C ALA A 35 0.78 -2.49 -5.97
N LEU A 36 1.72 -1.79 -5.32
CA LEU A 36 3.00 -2.35 -4.89
C LEU A 36 2.82 -3.36 -3.75
N GLY A 37 1.97 -3.06 -2.76
CA GLY A 37 1.67 -3.95 -1.64
C GLY A 37 0.99 -5.24 -2.08
N ALA A 38 0.03 -5.16 -3.02
CA ALA A 38 -0.59 -6.34 -3.61
C ALA A 38 0.40 -7.15 -4.46
N GLY A 39 1.21 -6.48 -5.28
CA GLY A 39 2.23 -7.13 -6.11
C GLY A 39 3.27 -7.88 -5.29
N LEU A 40 3.82 -7.24 -4.25
CA LEU A 40 4.79 -7.86 -3.33
C LEU A 40 4.15 -8.93 -2.45
N GLY A 41 2.89 -8.75 -2.04
CA GLY A 41 2.16 -9.75 -1.28
C GLY A 41 1.97 -11.05 -2.06
N ILE A 42 1.53 -10.95 -3.32
CA ILE A 42 1.39 -12.11 -4.22
C ILE A 42 2.76 -12.74 -4.50
N TRP A 43 3.77 -11.92 -4.82
CA TRP A 43 5.14 -12.41 -5.05
C TRP A 43 5.69 -13.16 -3.84
N GLY A 44 5.51 -12.62 -2.63
CA GLY A 44 5.96 -13.25 -1.39
C GLY A 44 5.26 -14.59 -1.14
N VAL A 45 3.94 -14.66 -1.36
CA VAL A 45 3.17 -15.89 -1.23
C VAL A 45 3.64 -16.95 -2.23
N ILE A 46 3.85 -16.58 -3.49
CA ILE A 46 4.36 -17.50 -4.53
C ILE A 46 5.73 -18.05 -4.12
N ASN A 47 6.67 -17.18 -3.73
CA ASN A 47 8.02 -17.60 -3.33
C ASN A 47 8.02 -18.53 -2.11
N LEU A 48 7.09 -18.34 -1.16
CA LEU A 48 6.90 -19.24 -0.03
C LEU A 48 6.34 -20.61 -0.46
N LEU A 49 5.41 -20.63 -1.41
CA LEU A 49 4.81 -21.87 -1.91
C LEU A 49 5.75 -22.64 -2.85
N GLU A 50 6.61 -21.95 -3.60
CA GLU A 50 7.67 -22.57 -4.44
C GLU A 50 8.72 -23.30 -3.57
N GLY A 51 9.12 -22.71 -2.43
CA GLY A 51 10.02 -23.36 -1.48
C GLY A 51 9.38 -24.51 -0.68
N TYR A 52 8.06 -24.44 -0.43
CA TYR A 52 7.34 -25.42 0.39
C TYR A 52 7.34 -26.85 -0.19
N GLY A 53 7.45 -27.01 -1.51
CA GLY A 53 7.60 -28.32 -2.17
C GLY A 53 9.06 -28.76 -2.39
N ASN A 54 9.97 -27.80 -2.58
CA ASN A 54 11.38 -28.03 -2.89
C ASN A 54 12.22 -28.41 -1.64
N ASP A 55 11.81 -27.96 -0.45
CA ASP A 55 12.50 -28.23 0.81
C ASP A 55 12.03 -29.53 1.50
N ASN A 56 11.15 -30.30 0.86
CA ASN A 56 10.76 -31.63 1.30
C ASN A 56 11.87 -32.65 0.95
N PRO A 57 12.52 -33.31 1.92
CA PRO A 57 13.61 -34.26 1.66
C PRO A 57 13.21 -35.50 0.84
N GLY A 58 11.91 -35.70 0.57
CA GLY A 58 11.39 -36.72 -0.35
C GLY A 58 11.16 -36.26 -1.80
N ALA A 59 11.19 -34.95 -2.10
CA ALA A 59 11.00 -34.43 -3.46
C ALA A 59 12.22 -34.72 -4.37
N ASN A 60 13.39 -34.93 -3.79
CA ASN A 60 14.63 -35.34 -4.48
C ASN A 60 14.91 -36.86 -4.39
N ALA A 61 13.94 -37.69 -4.01
CA ALA A 61 14.09 -39.14 -3.96
C ALA A 61 14.04 -39.83 -5.35
N HIS A 62 13.88 -39.05 -6.42
CA HIS A 62 13.95 -39.50 -7.81
C HIS A 62 15.09 -38.74 -8.52
N VAL A 63 16.31 -39.25 -8.40
CA VAL A 63 17.26 -39.58 -9.48
C VAL A 63 18.50 -40.14 -8.76
N ARG A 64 18.53 -41.46 -8.63
CA ARG A 64 19.71 -42.21 -9.05
C ARG A 64 19.43 -42.71 -10.45
#